data_AF-A0A7V4ARI3-F1
#
_entry.id   AF-A0A7V4ARI3-F1
#
_cell.length_a   1.000
_cell.length_b   1.000
_cell.length_c   1.000
_cell.angle_alpha   90.00
_cell.angle_beta   90.00
_cell.angle_gamma   90.00
#
_symmetry.space_group_name_H-M   'P 1'
#
loop_
_entity.id
_entity.type
_entity.pdbx_description
1 polymer ?
#
loop_
_entity_poly.entity_id
_entity_poly.type
_entity_poly.pdbx_seq_one_letter_code
_entity_poly.pdbx_strand_id
1 'polypeptide(L)'
;MKTLFSLLLALALVAPAETAAPAAGKFAHYVASPAGERFECPISDVWLQAGPVEDSVGRRMQWWTMTLRKRNGELLAVRALSGKVPMTGREGPGEIARYQFLPGAEQTALEYVDGSTGRALLPSEYDFVRNFLPRPAPDARFTDGFASTGEILGHPITRMNKAASPPAVRFQPLKTVRIRTDFVIGTGRTFRDDGRGRDLPDGDYTYVPWTRDDYEKMLDAGFNYFAVSSPDLRAWLLEQPAFIALGAGIAYPDDLYRSNVLTADMFIDEPMVRMGWTGGIPMSPTGPEQVAEALRKRVAAHYALRDRLLPVGRGLDGTLDLVRPKAPSWETEFWSAWYQLQAGAPGIVHEGRYVKRGYGWEPERLLGEGLEGLTKTDMFNFYYAFLRGAARSFGGYWGTSLYGHSEVDLRVPAFIRAYQMGARNLWFWTSDHQHHMPFTEQLRIARAITEYARQHPRPSPQKLLRQAKVGIALPPGYAFTWDGTWGMERERLNPAGVSYGDISAALLWEGIIQSRRGVEFDFLVDHPGIEKLGYEQLVIIREDGSVRRIPPGCEERSPKDVRVKVTKSQPIRQQTGGRSVVGDIWRAPVIRVDGDLSE
;
A
#
# COMPACT_ATOMS: atom_id res chain seq x y z
N MET A 1 -38.05 43.86 -52.89
CA MET A 1 -38.33 42.42 -52.69
C MET A 1 -37.12 41.82 -51.98
N LYS A 2 -37.34 41.20 -50.79
CA LYS A 2 -36.42 40.34 -50.02
C LYS A 2 -35.29 41.01 -49.21
N THR A 3 -35.71 41.56 -48.07
CA THR A 3 -35.33 41.15 -46.71
C THR A 3 -34.39 39.94 -46.58
N LEU A 4 -33.31 40.06 -45.80
CA LEU A 4 -32.81 38.98 -44.94
C LEU A 4 -32.02 39.53 -43.73
N PHE A 5 -32.70 39.50 -42.58
CA PHE A 5 -32.23 39.35 -41.20
C PHE A 5 -30.75 39.63 -40.85
N SER A 6 -30.52 40.73 -40.10
CA SER A 6 -29.43 40.84 -39.13
C SER A 6 -30.02 40.81 -37.73
N LEU A 7 -30.04 39.62 -37.11
CA LEU A 7 -30.33 39.47 -35.68
C LEU A 7 -28.97 39.38 -34.97
N LEU A 8 -28.52 40.48 -34.38
CA LEU A 8 -27.40 40.49 -33.44
C LEU A 8 -27.83 39.73 -32.19
N LEU A 9 -27.46 38.45 -32.12
CA LEU A 9 -27.60 37.64 -30.92
C LEU A 9 -26.44 38.02 -29.98
N ALA A 10 -26.71 38.93 -29.05
CA ALA A 10 -25.83 39.16 -27.91
C ALA A 10 -25.88 37.94 -26.99
N LEU A 11 -25.06 36.91 -27.27
CA LEU A 11 -24.66 35.96 -26.25
C LEU A 11 -23.75 36.71 -25.27
N ALA A 12 -24.35 37.33 -24.26
CA ALA A 12 -23.67 37.52 -23.01
C ALA A 12 -23.27 36.11 -22.51
N LEU A 13 -21.99 35.76 -22.68
CA LEU A 13 -21.33 34.74 -21.90
C LEU A 13 -21.50 35.15 -20.44
N VAL A 14 -22.60 34.72 -19.81
CA VAL A 14 -22.69 34.65 -18.36
C VAL A 14 -21.70 33.56 -17.98
N ALA A 15 -20.45 33.96 -17.79
CA ALA A 15 -19.54 33.18 -16.95
C ALA A 15 -20.32 32.91 -15.66
N PRO A 16 -20.42 31.65 -15.20
CA PRO A 16 -21.05 31.39 -13.92
C PRO A 16 -20.32 32.26 -12.90
N ALA A 17 -21.04 33.20 -12.29
CA ALA A 17 -20.48 34.07 -11.29
C ALA A 17 -19.83 33.15 -10.25
N GLU A 18 -18.49 33.18 -10.16
CA GLU A 18 -17.80 32.64 -9.01
C GLU A 18 -18.43 33.33 -7.82
N THR A 19 -19.20 32.57 -7.04
CA THR A 19 -19.80 33.06 -5.82
C THR A 19 -18.66 33.56 -4.95
N ALA A 20 -18.57 34.88 -4.77
CA ALA A 20 -17.55 35.52 -3.96
C ALA A 20 -17.46 34.80 -2.61
N ALA A 21 -16.24 34.44 -2.20
CA ALA A 21 -16.02 33.69 -0.97
C ALA A 21 -16.68 34.41 0.22
N PRO A 22 -17.37 33.67 1.12
CA PRO A 22 -18.05 34.29 2.25
C PRO A 22 -17.06 35.06 3.13
N ALA A 23 -17.44 36.25 3.56
CA ALA A 23 -16.63 37.05 4.48
C ALA A 23 -16.34 36.29 5.79
N ALA A 24 -15.18 36.54 6.38
CA ALA A 24 -14.81 35.96 7.67
C ALA A 24 -15.87 36.29 8.74
N GLY A 25 -16.19 35.29 9.57
CA GLY A 25 -17.26 35.35 10.58
C GLY A 25 -18.64 34.94 10.07
N LYS A 26 -18.89 34.98 8.74
CA LYS A 26 -20.18 34.55 8.16
C LYS A 26 -20.38 33.05 8.38
N PHE A 27 -21.60 32.65 8.73
CA PHE A 27 -21.92 31.24 8.96
C PHE A 27 -23.27 30.84 8.38
N ALA A 28 -23.45 29.53 8.22
CA ALA A 28 -24.71 28.89 7.91
C ALA A 28 -25.02 27.81 8.96
N HIS A 29 -26.30 27.69 9.31
CA HIS A 29 -26.82 26.67 10.20
C HIS A 29 -27.73 25.75 9.41
N TYR A 30 -27.51 24.44 9.50
CA TYR A 30 -28.30 23.40 8.86
C TYR A 30 -28.83 22.41 9.89
N VAL A 31 -30.02 21.88 9.63
CA VAL A 31 -30.58 20.75 10.37
C VAL A 31 -30.47 19.50 9.51
N ALA A 32 -30.05 18.39 10.11
CA ALA A 32 -29.90 17.10 9.46
C ALA A 32 -31.15 16.23 9.65
N SER A 33 -31.53 15.52 8.59
CA SER A 33 -32.65 14.57 8.61
C SER A 33 -32.18 13.16 8.23
N PRO A 34 -32.82 12.10 8.72
CA PRO A 34 -32.54 10.74 8.25
C PRO A 34 -32.67 10.62 6.73
N ALA A 35 -31.86 9.74 6.12
CA ALA A 35 -31.87 9.51 4.68
C ALA A 35 -33.11 8.72 4.21
N GLY A 36 -33.76 8.02 5.12
CA GLY A 36 -34.97 7.24 4.88
C GLY A 36 -35.46 6.58 6.16
N GLU A 37 -36.60 5.89 6.08
CA GLU A 37 -37.33 5.30 7.24
C GLU A 37 -36.50 4.29 8.05
N ARG A 38 -35.50 3.66 7.42
CA ARG A 38 -34.65 2.65 8.05
C ARG A 38 -33.36 3.21 8.65
N PHE A 39 -33.17 4.53 8.55
CA PHE A 39 -31.95 5.19 9.01
C PHE A 39 -32.26 6.12 10.17
N GLU A 40 -31.29 6.26 11.05
CA GLU A 40 -31.21 7.31 12.06
C GLU A 40 -30.06 8.23 11.69
N CYS A 41 -30.25 9.54 11.75
CA CYS A 41 -29.15 10.47 11.50
C CYS A 41 -28.36 10.67 12.81
N PRO A 42 -27.05 10.38 12.88
CA PRO A 42 -26.27 10.51 14.12
C PRO A 42 -26.11 11.97 14.58
N ILE A 43 -26.33 12.92 13.68
CA ILE A 43 -26.25 14.35 13.93
C ILE A 43 -27.63 15.01 13.82
N SER A 44 -27.84 16.09 14.56
CA SER A 44 -29.04 16.92 14.50
C SER A 44 -28.79 18.23 13.75
N ASP A 45 -27.63 18.86 14.00
CA ASP A 45 -27.34 20.20 13.53
C ASP A 45 -25.90 20.31 13.01
N VAL A 46 -25.72 21.15 11.99
CA VAL A 46 -24.43 21.45 11.36
C VAL A 46 -24.27 22.96 11.25
N TRP A 47 -23.17 23.49 11.78
CA TRP A 47 -22.77 24.87 11.54
C TRP A 47 -21.52 24.90 10.69
N LEU A 48 -21.53 25.73 9.65
CA LEU A 48 -20.35 26.05 8.84
C LEU A 48 -20.04 27.53 8.97
N GLN A 49 -18.87 27.86 9.48
CA GLN A 49 -18.43 29.23 9.67
C GLN A 49 -17.17 29.50 8.84
N ALA A 50 -17.22 30.55 8.02
CA ALA A 50 -16.08 31.07 7.27
C ALA A 50 -15.14 31.82 8.21
N GLY A 51 -13.85 31.54 8.11
CA GLY A 51 -12.78 32.16 8.87
C GLY A 51 -11.95 33.14 8.02
N PRO A 52 -10.80 33.60 8.56
CA PRO A 52 -9.89 34.47 7.83
C PRO A 52 -9.29 33.78 6.61
N VAL A 53 -8.86 34.61 5.66
CA VAL A 53 -8.15 34.19 4.46
C VAL A 53 -6.65 34.30 4.70
N GLU A 54 -5.89 33.30 4.25
CA GLU A 54 -4.45 33.18 4.44
C GLU A 54 -3.81 32.72 3.12
N ASP A 55 -2.63 33.23 2.79
CA ASP A 55 -1.83 32.71 1.68
C ASP A 55 -1.06 31.47 2.15
N SER A 56 -1.35 30.32 1.54
CA SER A 56 -0.70 29.05 1.86
C SER A 56 -0.31 28.32 0.58
N VAL A 57 0.94 27.84 0.52
CA VAL A 57 1.48 27.15 -0.67
C VAL A 57 1.34 27.99 -1.96
N GLY A 58 1.51 29.31 -1.84
CA GLY A 58 1.39 30.24 -2.98
C GLY A 58 -0.03 30.41 -3.51
N ARG A 59 -1.05 30.00 -2.76
CA ARG A 59 -2.47 30.14 -3.11
C ARG A 59 -3.23 30.79 -1.96
N ARG A 60 -4.20 31.62 -2.33
CA ARG A 60 -5.14 32.20 -1.36
C ARG A 60 -6.10 31.11 -0.90
N MET A 61 -6.07 30.79 0.39
CA MET A 61 -6.91 29.77 1.02
C MET A 61 -7.73 30.37 2.16
N GLN A 62 -8.84 29.75 2.54
CA GLN A 62 -9.71 30.26 3.58
C GLN A 62 -9.91 29.24 4.70
N TRP A 63 -9.77 29.72 5.93
CA TRP A 63 -10.13 28.95 7.11
C TRP A 63 -11.63 28.74 7.18
N TRP A 64 -12.06 27.60 7.71
CA TRP A 64 -13.45 27.37 8.09
C TRP A 64 -13.54 26.42 9.27
N THR A 65 -14.64 26.54 10.00
CA THR A 65 -15.01 25.63 11.09
C THR A 65 -16.34 24.97 10.77
N MET A 66 -16.37 23.66 10.86
CA MET A 66 -17.58 22.85 10.87
C MET A 66 -17.82 22.36 12.29
N THR A 67 -18.97 22.66 12.87
CA THR A 67 -19.39 22.12 14.17
C THR A 67 -20.60 21.23 13.95
N LEU A 68 -20.54 19.99 14.45
CA LEU A 68 -21.64 19.04 14.41
C LEU A 68 -22.18 18.85 15.82
N ARG A 69 -23.50 18.87 15.96
CA ARG A 69 -24.17 18.40 17.17
C ARG A 69 -24.72 17.00 16.91
N LYS A 70 -24.31 16.06 17.75
CA LYS A 70 -24.85 14.70 17.78
C LYS A 70 -26.24 14.72 18.44
N ARG A 71 -27.07 13.73 18.15
CA ARG A 71 -28.42 13.64 18.75
C ARG A 71 -28.43 13.50 20.27
N ASN A 72 -27.35 13.00 20.86
CA ASN A 72 -27.15 12.96 22.31
C ASN A 72 -26.73 14.32 22.91
N GLY A 73 -26.60 15.37 22.10
CA GLY A 73 -26.22 16.72 22.52
C GLY A 73 -24.72 17.00 22.51
N GLU A 74 -23.88 15.97 22.39
CA GLU A 74 -22.43 16.12 22.29
C GLU A 74 -22.02 16.84 21.01
N LEU A 75 -20.89 17.53 21.05
CA LEU A 75 -20.34 18.28 19.92
C LEU A 75 -19.04 17.64 19.44
N LEU A 76 -18.83 17.65 18.13
CA LEU A 76 -17.53 17.49 17.51
C LEU A 76 -17.31 18.60 16.49
N ALA A 77 -16.06 18.94 16.18
CA ALA A 77 -15.77 19.99 15.22
C ALA A 77 -14.54 19.71 14.36
N VAL A 78 -14.56 20.24 13.14
CA VAL A 78 -13.42 20.26 12.21
C VAL A 78 -13.07 21.70 11.92
N ARG A 79 -11.78 22.03 11.91
CA ARG A 79 -11.27 23.32 11.41
C ARG A 79 -10.22 23.05 10.36
N ALA A 80 -10.35 23.68 9.20
CA ALA A 80 -9.42 23.45 8.10
C ALA A 80 -9.15 24.72 7.29
N LEU A 81 -7.97 24.75 6.66
CA LEU A 81 -7.58 25.75 5.67
C LEU A 81 -7.62 25.10 4.31
N SER A 82 -8.47 25.59 3.40
CA SER A 82 -8.63 25.01 2.07
C SER A 82 -8.93 26.05 1.00
N GLY A 83 -8.91 25.63 -0.26
CA GLY A 83 -9.20 26.52 -1.39
C GLY A 83 -10.59 27.18 -1.32
N LYS A 84 -11.59 26.48 -0.80
CA LYS A 84 -12.96 26.99 -0.59
C LYS A 84 -13.54 26.49 0.73
N VAL A 85 -14.52 27.20 1.27
CA VAL A 85 -15.34 26.73 2.40
C VAL A 85 -16.36 25.69 1.88
N PRO A 86 -16.58 24.56 2.58
CA PRO A 86 -17.64 23.61 2.21
C PRO A 86 -18.99 24.30 2.05
N MET A 87 -19.87 23.73 1.21
CA MET A 87 -21.20 24.29 0.92
C MET A 87 -21.24 25.65 0.20
N THR A 88 -20.10 26.19 -0.26
CA THR A 88 -20.06 27.49 -1.00
C THR A 88 -19.92 27.35 -2.52
N GLY A 89 -19.67 26.13 -2.99
CA GLY A 89 -19.61 25.75 -4.40
C GLY A 89 -19.73 24.24 -4.57
N ARG A 90 -20.03 23.79 -5.79
CA ARG A 90 -20.32 22.37 -6.09
C ARG A 90 -19.11 21.45 -6.00
N GLU A 91 -17.91 21.99 -6.22
CA GLU A 91 -16.64 21.25 -6.25
C GLU A 91 -16.09 20.89 -4.85
N GLY A 92 -16.81 21.24 -3.78
CA GLY A 92 -16.36 21.03 -2.41
C GLY A 92 -15.23 21.99 -1.98
N PRO A 93 -14.48 21.66 -0.91
CA PRO A 93 -13.48 22.56 -0.33
C PRO A 93 -12.17 22.67 -1.15
N GLY A 94 -11.97 21.81 -2.15
CA GLY A 94 -10.72 21.72 -2.90
C GLY A 94 -9.57 21.17 -2.06
N GLU A 95 -8.35 21.60 -2.37
CA GLU A 95 -7.15 21.23 -1.61
C GLU A 95 -7.22 21.74 -0.17
N ILE A 96 -6.92 20.86 0.80
CA ILE A 96 -6.84 21.18 2.22
C ILE A 96 -5.37 21.26 2.63
N ALA A 97 -4.91 22.43 3.06
CA ALA A 97 -3.52 22.67 3.49
C ALA A 97 -3.31 22.41 4.99
N ARG A 98 -4.34 22.59 5.81
CA ARG A 98 -4.33 22.29 7.27
C ARG A 98 -5.63 21.62 7.68
N TYR A 99 -5.54 20.62 8.55
CA TYR A 99 -6.68 19.84 9.03
C TYR A 99 -6.60 19.65 10.54
N GLN A 100 -7.66 20.05 11.23
CA GLN A 100 -7.76 19.99 12.68
C GLN A 100 -9.10 19.41 13.09
N PHE A 101 -9.07 18.57 14.11
CA PHE A 101 -10.23 17.85 14.62
C PHE A 101 -10.35 18.03 16.13
N LEU A 102 -11.54 18.41 16.58
CA LEU A 102 -11.93 18.48 17.97
C LEU A 102 -12.95 17.36 18.22
N PRO A 103 -12.57 16.25 18.88
CA PRO A 103 -13.46 15.10 19.03
C PRO A 103 -14.63 15.35 19.99
N GLY A 104 -14.44 16.28 20.94
CA GLY A 104 -15.44 16.66 21.93
C GLY A 104 -15.18 18.09 22.41
N ALA A 105 -16.22 18.82 22.84
CA ALA A 105 -16.09 20.22 23.27
C ALA A 105 -15.04 20.45 24.38
N GLU A 106 -14.88 19.48 25.29
CA GLU A 106 -13.94 19.50 26.41
C GLU A 106 -12.66 18.69 26.15
N GLN A 107 -12.49 18.15 24.93
CA GLN A 107 -11.31 17.37 24.56
C GLN A 107 -10.24 18.24 23.91
N THR A 108 -9.01 17.72 23.85
CA THR A 108 -7.90 18.41 23.17
C THR A 108 -8.14 18.40 21.66
N ALA A 109 -8.00 19.56 21.01
CA ALA A 109 -8.01 19.62 19.56
C ALA A 109 -6.72 19.05 18.98
N LEU A 110 -6.83 18.31 17.89
CA LEU A 110 -5.72 17.65 17.21
C LEU A 110 -5.48 18.29 15.85
N GLU A 111 -4.22 18.55 15.50
CA GLU A 111 -3.81 18.91 14.14
C GLU A 111 -3.01 17.76 13.53
N TYR A 112 -3.47 17.24 12.39
CA TYR A 112 -2.85 16.10 11.73
C TYR A 112 -1.92 16.55 10.61
N VAL A 113 -0.65 16.17 10.70
CA VAL A 113 0.39 16.57 9.74
C VAL A 113 1.14 15.35 9.27
N ASP A 114 1.31 15.22 7.96
CA ASP A 114 2.21 14.24 7.39
C ASP A 114 3.65 14.65 7.71
N GLY A 115 4.34 13.85 8.51
CA GLY A 115 5.72 14.10 8.93
C GLY A 115 6.74 14.05 7.79
N SER A 116 6.41 13.39 6.67
CA SER A 116 7.30 13.25 5.51
C SER A 116 7.18 14.40 4.52
N THR A 117 6.00 15.02 4.41
CA THR A 117 5.74 16.11 3.44
C THR A 117 5.46 17.46 4.09
N GLY A 118 5.14 17.49 5.39
CA GLY A 118 4.73 18.68 6.12
C GLY A 118 3.30 19.15 5.82
N ARG A 119 2.55 18.45 4.95
CA ARG A 119 1.18 18.79 4.55
C ARG A 119 0.15 18.27 5.54
N ALA A 120 -1.09 18.76 5.44
CA ALA A 120 -2.21 18.17 6.17
C ALA A 120 -2.33 16.67 5.91
N LEU A 121 -2.42 15.89 6.99
CA LEU A 121 -2.80 14.49 6.90
C LEU A 121 -4.31 14.39 7.09
N LEU A 122 -5.01 13.97 6.04
CA LEU A 122 -6.45 13.70 6.09
C LEU A 122 -6.70 12.22 6.36
N PRO A 123 -7.87 11.84 6.89
CA PRO A 123 -8.29 10.45 6.86
C PRO A 123 -8.24 9.93 5.41
N SER A 124 -7.38 8.93 5.17
CA SER A 124 -7.04 8.48 3.82
C SER A 124 -7.95 7.39 3.28
N GLU A 125 -8.84 6.88 4.13
CA GLU A 125 -9.74 5.78 3.82
C GLU A 125 -11.14 6.35 3.50
N TYR A 126 -12.01 5.56 2.83
CA TYR A 126 -13.44 5.88 2.60
C TYR A 126 -13.80 7.25 1.96
N ASP A 127 -12.90 7.86 1.17
CA ASP A 127 -13.15 9.11 0.43
C ASP A 127 -13.67 10.24 1.35
N PHE A 128 -12.89 10.50 2.42
CA PHE A 128 -13.24 11.41 3.52
C PHE A 128 -13.82 12.76 3.07
N VAL A 129 -13.15 13.46 2.14
CA VAL A 129 -13.59 14.79 1.71
C VAL A 129 -14.98 14.75 1.07
N ARG A 130 -15.31 13.67 0.36
CA ARG A 130 -16.62 13.51 -0.28
C ARG A 130 -17.71 13.09 0.72
N ASN A 131 -17.38 12.19 1.65
CA ASN A 131 -18.37 11.48 2.45
C ASN A 131 -18.57 12.06 3.87
N PHE A 132 -17.55 12.74 4.42
CA PHE A 132 -17.54 13.24 5.80
C PHE A 132 -17.52 14.77 5.90
N LEU A 133 -17.35 15.47 4.78
CA LEU A 133 -17.56 16.93 4.71
C LEU A 133 -18.87 17.24 3.98
N PRO A 134 -19.58 18.31 4.36
CA PRO A 134 -20.88 18.63 3.79
C PRO A 134 -20.75 19.09 2.34
N ARG A 135 -21.59 18.54 1.47
CA ARG A 135 -21.60 18.80 0.02
C ARG A 135 -22.95 19.35 -0.44
N PRO A 136 -22.99 20.38 -1.30
CA PRO A 136 -24.25 20.87 -1.85
C PRO A 136 -25.01 19.79 -2.62
N ALA A 137 -26.33 19.82 -2.55
CA ALA A 137 -27.17 18.99 -3.41
C ALA A 137 -27.07 19.46 -4.88
N PRO A 138 -27.34 18.58 -5.86
CA PRO A 138 -27.37 18.95 -7.28
C PRO A 138 -28.26 20.16 -7.57
N ASP A 139 -29.41 20.31 -6.90
CA ASP A 139 -30.33 21.43 -7.14
C ASP A 139 -30.27 22.52 -6.06
N ALA A 140 -29.22 22.53 -5.24
CA ALA A 140 -29.05 23.52 -4.20
C ALA A 140 -28.96 24.94 -4.77
N ARG A 141 -29.70 25.86 -4.14
CA ARG A 141 -29.58 27.30 -4.43
C ARG A 141 -28.54 27.90 -3.50
N PHE A 142 -27.76 28.86 -3.99
CA PHE A 142 -26.78 29.56 -3.16
C PHE A 142 -27.35 30.92 -2.78
N THR A 143 -27.59 31.10 -1.49
CA THR A 143 -27.97 32.39 -0.91
C THR A 143 -26.88 32.78 0.08
N ASP A 144 -26.50 34.05 0.14
CA ASP A 144 -25.49 34.49 1.11
C ASP A 144 -24.13 33.75 1.03
N GLY A 145 -23.80 33.16 -0.12
CA GLY A 145 -22.58 32.40 -0.33
C GLY A 145 -22.63 30.95 0.14
N PHE A 146 -23.77 30.47 0.68
CA PHE A 146 -23.94 29.09 1.15
C PHE A 146 -25.12 28.40 0.46
N ALA A 147 -24.97 27.11 0.18
CA ALA A 147 -26.01 26.25 -0.38
C ALA A 147 -27.23 26.13 0.57
N SER A 148 -28.42 26.07 0.00
CA SER A 148 -29.69 25.93 0.72
C SER A 148 -29.91 24.54 1.30
N THR A 149 -29.28 23.52 0.72
CA THR A 149 -29.37 22.12 1.13
C THR A 149 -28.18 21.32 0.59
N GLY A 150 -27.93 20.16 1.18
CA GLY A 150 -26.84 19.29 0.83
C GLY A 150 -26.93 17.95 1.54
N GLU A 151 -25.78 17.30 1.65
CA GLU A 151 -25.63 16.03 2.33
C GLU A 151 -24.39 16.05 3.23
N ILE A 152 -24.45 15.32 4.34
CA ILE A 152 -23.31 15.00 5.18
C ILE A 152 -23.54 13.61 5.79
N LEU A 153 -22.51 12.75 5.85
CA LEU A 153 -22.64 11.38 6.37
C LEU A 153 -23.75 10.57 5.69
N GLY A 154 -24.02 10.81 4.40
CA GLY A 154 -25.11 10.17 3.66
C GLY A 154 -26.52 10.65 4.02
N HIS A 155 -26.64 11.72 4.82
CA HIS A 155 -27.90 12.28 5.29
C HIS A 155 -28.17 13.67 4.71
N PRO A 156 -29.41 14.00 4.33
CA PRO A 156 -29.77 15.33 3.85
C PRO A 156 -29.66 16.37 4.98
N ILE A 157 -29.12 17.54 4.64
CA ILE A 157 -29.08 18.73 5.48
C ILE A 157 -29.82 19.89 4.80
N THR A 158 -30.60 20.65 5.57
CA THR A 158 -31.36 21.81 5.08
C THR A 158 -30.98 23.06 5.85
N ARG A 159 -30.68 24.13 5.13
CA ARG A 159 -30.30 25.41 5.74
C ARG A 159 -31.49 26.06 6.42
N MET A 160 -31.28 26.55 7.63
CA MET A 160 -32.30 27.26 8.39
C MET A 160 -32.36 28.74 7.99
N ASN A 161 -33.58 29.24 7.74
CA ASN A 161 -33.82 30.67 7.48
C ASN A 161 -33.50 31.52 8.72
N LYS A 162 -33.85 31.03 9.91
CA LYS A 162 -33.49 31.64 11.19
C LYS A 162 -32.32 30.87 11.80
N ALA A 163 -31.10 31.27 11.46
CA ALA A 163 -29.89 30.59 11.92
C ALA A 163 -29.68 30.81 13.42
N ALA A 164 -29.43 29.72 14.15
CA ALA A 164 -28.91 29.79 15.51
C ALA A 164 -27.39 30.02 15.43
N SER A 165 -26.84 30.84 16.33
CA SER A 165 -25.40 31.06 16.40
C SER A 165 -24.64 29.73 16.59
N PRO A 166 -23.45 29.56 15.99
CA PRO A 166 -22.64 28.37 16.19
C PRO A 166 -22.33 28.16 17.68
N PRO A 167 -22.35 26.91 18.18
CA PRO A 167 -21.88 26.61 19.52
C PRO A 167 -20.42 27.03 19.69
N ALA A 168 -20.08 27.52 20.88
CA ALA A 168 -18.70 27.84 21.19
C ALA A 168 -17.86 26.55 21.26
N VAL A 169 -16.85 26.46 20.39
CA VAL A 169 -15.85 25.39 20.40
C VAL A 169 -14.46 26.02 20.49
N ARG A 170 -13.56 25.38 21.25
CA ARG A 170 -12.20 25.88 21.45
C ARG A 170 -11.22 24.89 20.84
N PHE A 171 -10.47 25.34 19.84
CA PHE A 171 -9.37 24.57 19.24
C PHE A 171 -8.04 24.75 19.99
N GLN A 172 -8.05 25.48 21.11
CA GLN A 172 -6.87 25.66 21.95
C GLN A 172 -7.14 25.05 23.33
N PRO A 173 -6.19 24.27 23.89
CA PRO A 173 -4.87 23.94 23.31
C PRO A 173 -4.95 23.00 22.09
N LEU A 174 -4.02 23.19 21.15
CA LEU A 174 -3.90 22.37 19.94
C LEU A 174 -2.70 21.43 20.06
N LYS A 175 -2.93 20.13 19.92
CA LYS A 175 -1.88 19.11 19.89
C LYS A 175 -1.61 18.65 18.46
N THR A 176 -0.38 18.79 17.98
CA THR A 176 -0.01 18.31 16.65
C THR A 176 0.33 16.83 16.69
N VAL A 177 -0.38 16.03 15.89
CA VAL A 177 -0.12 14.61 15.66
C VAL A 177 0.60 14.49 14.32
N ARG A 178 1.94 14.40 14.38
CA ARG A 178 2.81 14.32 13.20
C ARG A 178 3.14 12.86 12.88
N ILE A 179 2.57 12.33 11.81
CA ILE A 179 2.73 10.92 11.42
C ILE A 179 3.41 10.86 10.07
N ARG A 180 4.50 10.10 9.96
CA ARG A 180 5.11 9.86 8.64
C ARG A 180 4.31 8.82 7.87
N THR A 181 4.01 9.13 6.63
CA THR A 181 3.23 8.26 5.73
C THR A 181 4.07 7.57 4.67
N ASP A 182 5.31 8.03 4.50
CA ASP A 182 6.20 7.49 3.49
C ASP A 182 6.46 6.01 3.79
N PHE A 183 6.79 5.64 5.03
CA PHE A 183 6.78 4.24 5.47
C PHE A 183 6.21 4.03 6.88
N VAL A 184 5.83 2.78 7.13
CA VAL A 184 5.14 2.32 8.32
C VAL A 184 5.93 1.17 8.95
N ILE A 185 6.20 1.29 10.25
CA ILE A 185 6.85 0.27 11.09
C ILE A 185 5.84 -0.19 12.14
N GLY A 186 5.67 -1.49 12.26
CA GLY A 186 4.65 -2.05 13.14
C GLY A 186 4.64 -3.57 13.25
N THR A 187 3.71 -4.05 14.05
CA THR A 187 3.35 -5.47 14.17
C THR A 187 1.85 -5.55 14.44
N GLY A 188 1.22 -6.64 14.00
CA GLY A 188 -0.22 -6.87 14.13
C GLY A 188 -0.62 -7.46 15.49
N ARG A 189 0.29 -7.49 16.46
CA ARG A 189 0.07 -8.07 17.78
C ARG A 189 -0.17 -6.97 18.81
N THR A 190 -0.64 -7.38 19.98
CA THR A 190 -0.90 -6.49 21.12
C THR A 190 -0.27 -7.03 22.40
N PHE A 191 0.81 -7.77 22.24
CA PHE A 191 1.57 -8.47 23.27
C PHE A 191 3.03 -8.57 22.85
N ARG A 192 3.91 -8.85 23.80
CA ARG A 192 5.33 -9.14 23.59
C ARG A 192 5.74 -10.39 24.35
N ASP A 193 6.93 -10.90 24.07
CA ASP A 193 7.59 -11.84 24.99
C ASP A 193 7.88 -11.18 26.35
N ASP A 194 7.94 -11.99 27.40
CA ASP A 194 8.23 -11.54 28.77
C ASP A 194 9.69 -11.11 29.00
N GLY A 195 10.55 -11.26 27.99
CA GLY A 195 11.97 -10.91 28.02
C GLY A 195 12.89 -11.99 28.61
N ARG A 196 12.36 -13.15 29.04
CA ARG A 196 13.16 -14.25 29.59
C ARG A 196 13.73 -15.17 28.50
N GLY A 197 13.26 -15.00 27.27
CA GLY A 197 13.59 -15.86 26.14
C GLY A 197 12.73 -17.12 26.12
N ARG A 198 13.27 -18.19 25.52
CA ARG A 198 12.61 -19.49 25.46
C ARG A 198 13.24 -20.42 26.49
N ASP A 199 12.42 -21.22 27.15
CA ASP A 199 12.90 -22.24 28.09
C ASP A 199 13.66 -23.38 27.38
N LEU A 200 13.27 -23.67 26.13
CA LEU A 200 13.89 -24.68 25.28
C LEU A 200 14.23 -24.09 23.90
N PRO A 201 15.27 -24.59 23.20
CA PRO A 201 15.65 -24.11 21.86
C PRO A 201 14.53 -24.15 20.82
N ASP A 202 13.59 -25.10 20.93
CA ASP A 202 12.42 -25.25 20.04
C ASP A 202 11.10 -24.94 20.76
N GLY A 203 11.17 -24.39 21.97
CA GLY A 203 10.00 -24.05 22.77
C GLY A 203 9.35 -22.72 22.39
N ASP A 204 8.22 -22.46 23.00
CA ASP A 204 7.51 -21.18 22.89
C ASP A 204 8.13 -20.08 23.74
N TYR A 205 7.89 -18.84 23.34
CA TYR A 205 8.04 -17.68 24.21
C TYR A 205 6.82 -17.57 25.12
N THR A 206 7.06 -17.12 26.36
CA THR A 206 5.96 -16.66 27.22
C THR A 206 5.57 -15.25 26.82
N TYR A 207 4.28 -15.02 26.59
CA TYR A 207 3.77 -13.72 26.14
C TYR A 207 3.05 -12.97 27.26
N VAL A 208 3.24 -11.65 27.29
CA VAL A 208 2.55 -10.73 28.17
C VAL A 208 1.87 -9.62 27.36
N PRO A 209 0.65 -9.18 27.72
CA PRO A 209 -0.01 -8.05 27.07
C PRO A 209 0.85 -6.78 27.14
N TRP A 210 0.78 -5.95 26.10
CA TRP A 210 1.46 -4.66 26.15
C TRP A 210 0.85 -3.72 27.19
N THR A 211 1.75 -3.06 27.91
CA THR A 211 1.45 -1.95 28.80
C THR A 211 1.63 -0.62 28.08
N ARG A 212 1.17 0.48 28.67
CA ARG A 212 1.42 1.83 28.15
C ARG A 212 2.92 2.11 27.94
N ASP A 213 3.76 1.70 28.90
CA ASP A 213 5.22 1.87 28.83
C ASP A 213 5.82 1.12 27.63
N ASP A 214 5.26 -0.04 27.24
CA ASP A 214 5.70 -0.75 26.04
C ASP A 214 5.37 0.05 24.77
N TYR A 215 4.17 0.63 24.66
CA TYR A 215 3.81 1.49 23.53
C TYR A 215 4.69 2.76 23.47
N GLU A 216 4.99 3.38 24.62
CA GLU A 216 5.89 4.54 24.71
C GLU A 216 7.31 4.17 24.21
N LYS A 217 7.85 3.02 24.63
CA LYS A 217 9.13 2.49 24.10
C LYS A 217 9.12 2.24 22.60
N MET A 218 8.01 1.72 22.07
CA MET A 218 7.85 1.49 20.63
C MET A 218 7.77 2.80 19.85
N LEU A 219 7.00 3.79 20.33
CA LEU A 219 6.95 5.13 19.76
C LEU A 219 8.34 5.77 19.71
N ASP A 220 9.09 5.71 20.82
CA ASP A 220 10.46 6.21 20.92
C ASP A 220 11.42 5.47 19.98
N ALA A 221 11.17 4.19 19.72
CA ALA A 221 11.93 3.41 18.75
C ALA A 221 11.57 3.73 17.29
N GLY A 222 10.49 4.47 17.04
CA GLY A 222 10.05 4.90 15.71
C GLY A 222 8.90 4.06 15.12
N PHE A 223 8.24 3.22 15.92
CA PHE A 223 6.99 2.58 15.48
C PHE A 223 5.92 3.64 15.25
N ASN A 224 5.16 3.47 14.17
CA ASN A 224 4.06 4.37 13.80
C ASN A 224 2.80 3.60 13.34
N TYR A 225 2.67 2.33 13.73
CA TYR A 225 1.47 1.53 13.56
C TYR A 225 1.22 0.66 14.78
N PHE A 226 -0.01 0.66 15.28
CA PHE A 226 -0.45 -0.14 16.42
C PHE A 226 -1.83 -0.74 16.20
N ALA A 227 -1.98 -2.00 16.61
CA ALA A 227 -3.28 -2.54 17.01
C ALA A 227 -3.57 -2.16 18.48
N VAL A 228 -4.84 -2.09 18.87
CA VAL A 228 -5.25 -1.71 20.22
C VAL A 228 -5.68 -2.93 21.03
N SER A 229 -5.05 -3.15 22.19
CA SER A 229 -5.38 -4.26 23.11
C SER A 229 -6.53 -3.97 24.08
N SER A 230 -6.76 -2.72 24.46
CA SER A 230 -7.72 -2.39 25.52
C SER A 230 -8.39 -1.02 25.34
N PRO A 231 -9.62 -0.85 25.88
CA PRO A 231 -10.31 0.44 25.88
C PRO A 231 -9.53 1.56 26.58
N ASP A 232 -8.83 1.26 27.68
CA ASP A 232 -8.10 2.26 28.48
C ASP A 232 -6.94 2.88 27.70
N LEU A 233 -6.24 2.07 26.90
CA LEU A 233 -5.13 2.55 26.07
C LEU A 233 -5.61 3.25 24.80
N ARG A 234 -6.81 2.93 24.33
CA ARG A 234 -7.40 3.51 23.11
C ARG A 234 -7.40 5.03 23.14
N ALA A 235 -7.91 5.64 24.21
CA ALA A 235 -8.03 7.10 24.29
C ALA A 235 -6.67 7.80 24.18
N TRP A 236 -5.65 7.25 24.86
CA TRP A 236 -4.29 7.77 24.79
C TRP A 236 -3.64 7.55 23.42
N LEU A 237 -3.78 6.35 22.83
CA LEU A 237 -3.21 5.98 21.53
C LEU A 237 -3.73 6.85 20.39
N LEU A 238 -5.02 7.22 20.41
CA LEU A 238 -5.64 8.04 19.37
C LEU A 238 -5.06 9.46 19.28
N GLU A 239 -4.29 9.90 20.27
CA GLU A 239 -3.57 11.17 20.23
C GLU A 239 -2.05 11.03 19.98
N GLN A 240 -1.56 9.83 19.71
CA GLN A 240 -0.13 9.57 19.46
C GLN A 240 0.21 9.68 17.97
N PRO A 241 1.49 9.95 17.63
CA PRO A 241 1.95 10.06 16.24
C PRO A 241 2.08 8.71 15.52
N ALA A 242 1.04 7.88 15.59
CA ALA A 242 0.98 6.55 15.00
C ALA A 242 -0.40 6.27 14.40
N PHE A 243 -0.43 5.42 13.38
CA PHE A 243 -1.64 4.84 12.84
C PHE A 243 -2.20 3.77 13.79
N ILE A 244 -3.51 3.84 14.06
CA ILE A 244 -4.19 3.01 15.05
C ILE A 244 -5.25 2.18 14.33
N ALA A 245 -5.04 0.87 14.27
CA ALA A 245 -6.01 -0.08 13.74
C ALA A 245 -7.03 -0.44 14.83
N LEU A 246 -8.27 0.02 14.67
CA LEU A 246 -9.36 -0.19 15.63
C LEU A 246 -10.23 -1.40 15.31
N GLY A 247 -10.17 -1.94 14.09
CA GLY A 247 -11.00 -3.06 13.66
C GLY A 247 -12.50 -2.79 13.87
N ALA A 248 -13.20 -3.70 14.57
CA ALA A 248 -14.62 -3.54 14.90
C ALA A 248 -14.89 -2.50 16.01
N GLY A 249 -13.86 -1.98 16.69
CA GLY A 249 -13.97 -1.02 17.78
C GLY A 249 -14.10 0.45 17.36
N ILE A 250 -14.40 0.72 16.09
CA ILE A 250 -14.58 2.07 15.56
C ILE A 250 -15.88 2.68 16.10
N ALA A 251 -15.76 3.86 16.73
CA ALA A 251 -16.88 4.69 17.14
C ALA A 251 -17.31 5.60 15.97
N TYR A 252 -18.44 5.26 15.34
CA TYR A 252 -18.99 6.03 14.23
C TYR A 252 -19.86 7.21 14.71
N PRO A 253 -19.76 8.41 14.10
CA PRO A 253 -18.82 8.79 13.03
C PRO A 253 -17.47 9.34 13.55
N ASP A 254 -17.35 9.58 14.85
CA ASP A 254 -16.28 10.35 15.51
C ASP A 254 -14.86 9.89 15.12
N ASP A 255 -14.59 8.58 15.14
CA ASP A 255 -13.26 8.06 14.81
C ASP A 255 -12.87 8.23 13.35
N LEU A 256 -13.85 8.32 12.44
CA LEU A 256 -13.61 8.46 11.00
C LEU A 256 -13.26 9.91 10.60
N TYR A 257 -13.26 10.84 11.56
CA TYR A 257 -12.65 12.16 11.40
C TYR A 257 -11.18 12.19 11.84
N ARG A 258 -10.65 11.12 12.44
CA ARG A 258 -9.26 11.05 12.88
C ARG A 258 -8.37 10.54 11.74
N SER A 259 -7.37 11.33 11.35
CA SER A 259 -6.47 10.95 10.25
C SER A 259 -5.53 9.80 10.59
N ASN A 260 -5.44 9.43 11.87
CA ASN A 260 -4.60 8.34 12.36
C ASN A 260 -5.37 7.06 12.66
N VAL A 261 -6.67 6.98 12.36
CA VAL A 261 -7.45 5.75 12.49
C VAL A 261 -7.43 4.99 11.17
N LEU A 262 -7.11 3.69 11.24
CA LEU A 262 -7.20 2.76 10.12
C LEU A 262 -8.37 1.79 10.31
N THR A 263 -9.10 1.56 9.23
CA THR A 263 -10.26 0.65 9.15
C THR A 263 -9.94 -0.64 8.41
N ALA A 264 -8.87 -0.65 7.61
CA ALA A 264 -8.39 -1.85 6.93
C ALA A 264 -7.69 -2.81 7.91
N ASP A 265 -7.79 -4.10 7.59
CA ASP A 265 -6.94 -5.11 8.19
C ASP A 265 -5.47 -4.87 7.81
N MET A 266 -4.54 -5.27 8.68
CA MET A 266 -3.10 -5.06 8.45
C MET A 266 -2.61 -5.72 7.15
N PHE A 267 -3.15 -6.90 6.84
CA PHE A 267 -2.88 -7.67 5.63
C PHE A 267 -3.94 -8.76 5.40
N ILE A 268 -4.01 -9.28 4.17
CA ILE A 268 -4.54 -10.62 3.89
C ILE A 268 -3.39 -11.62 3.90
N ASP A 269 -3.65 -12.80 4.43
CA ASP A 269 -2.63 -13.81 4.68
C ASP A 269 -2.46 -14.75 3.48
N GLU A 270 -1.27 -14.71 2.88
CA GLU A 270 -0.69 -15.60 1.85
C GLU A 270 -1.64 -16.21 0.81
N PRO A 271 -2.28 -15.40 -0.05
CA PRO A 271 -3.20 -15.92 -1.07
C PRO A 271 -2.58 -16.97 -1.99
N MET A 272 -1.29 -16.85 -2.34
CA MET A 272 -0.62 -17.85 -3.19
C MET A 272 -0.44 -19.18 -2.47
N VAL A 273 0.22 -19.17 -1.31
CA VAL A 273 0.46 -20.38 -0.49
C VAL A 273 -0.86 -21.10 -0.21
N ARG A 274 -1.91 -20.34 0.13
CA ARG A 274 -3.23 -20.92 0.42
C ARG A 274 -3.84 -21.66 -0.77
N MET A 275 -3.51 -21.37 -2.02
CA MET A 275 -3.97 -22.21 -3.14
C MET A 275 -3.37 -23.62 -3.09
N GLY A 276 -2.12 -23.75 -2.64
CA GLY A 276 -1.47 -25.05 -2.45
C GLY A 276 -2.03 -25.81 -1.25
N TRP A 277 -2.21 -25.13 -0.11
CA TRP A 277 -2.64 -25.78 1.14
C TRP A 277 -4.14 -26.03 1.25
N THR A 278 -4.96 -25.08 0.80
CA THR A 278 -6.43 -25.13 0.97
C THR A 278 -7.17 -25.60 -0.29
N GLY A 279 -6.42 -26.01 -1.32
CA GLY A 279 -6.93 -26.32 -2.65
C GLY A 279 -7.19 -25.07 -3.50
N GLY A 280 -7.53 -25.28 -4.77
CA GLY A 280 -7.80 -24.20 -5.74
C GLY A 280 -6.72 -23.97 -6.80
N ILE A 281 -5.63 -24.75 -6.77
CA ILE A 281 -4.78 -24.93 -7.94
C ILE A 281 -5.44 -25.96 -8.87
N PRO A 282 -5.43 -25.77 -10.21
CA PRO A 282 -5.78 -26.85 -11.14
C PRO A 282 -4.94 -28.10 -10.83
N MET A 283 -5.58 -29.25 -10.58
CA MET A 283 -4.90 -30.51 -10.19
C MET A 283 -3.81 -30.97 -11.17
N SER A 284 -3.88 -30.52 -12.42
CA SER A 284 -2.90 -30.78 -13.47
C SER A 284 -2.95 -29.62 -14.46
N PRO A 285 -2.32 -28.47 -14.14
CA PRO A 285 -2.40 -27.32 -15.02
C PRO A 285 -1.69 -27.64 -16.34
N THR A 286 -2.35 -27.36 -17.47
CA THR A 286 -1.78 -27.67 -18.78
C THR A 286 -0.64 -26.72 -19.14
N GLY A 287 -0.67 -25.51 -18.57
CA GLY A 287 0.34 -24.49 -18.75
C GLY A 287 0.31 -23.45 -17.62
N PRO A 288 1.35 -22.59 -17.54
CA PRO A 288 1.51 -21.60 -16.47
C PRO A 288 0.40 -20.53 -16.48
N GLU A 289 -0.23 -20.27 -17.62
CA GLU A 289 -1.34 -19.32 -17.75
C GLU A 289 -2.56 -19.66 -16.88
N GLN A 290 -2.85 -20.96 -16.68
CA GLN A 290 -3.95 -21.40 -15.83
C GLN A 290 -3.67 -21.10 -14.35
N VAL A 291 -2.42 -21.27 -13.94
CA VAL A 291 -1.95 -21.04 -12.58
C VAL A 291 -1.97 -19.54 -12.27
N ALA A 292 -1.47 -18.72 -13.21
CA ALA A 292 -1.55 -17.26 -13.12
C ALA A 292 -3.00 -16.76 -12.99
N GLU A 293 -3.93 -17.31 -13.77
CA GLU A 293 -5.34 -16.92 -13.67
C GLU A 293 -6.00 -17.37 -12.36
N ALA A 294 -5.68 -18.57 -11.88
CA ALA A 294 -6.15 -19.04 -10.57
C ALA A 294 -5.71 -18.10 -9.44
N LEU A 295 -4.45 -17.65 -9.46
CA LEU A 295 -3.94 -16.65 -8.52
C LEU A 295 -4.72 -15.34 -8.58
N ARG A 296 -4.99 -14.84 -9.80
CA ARG A 296 -5.79 -13.62 -9.95
C ARG A 296 -7.19 -13.76 -9.36
N LYS A 297 -7.87 -14.89 -9.64
CA LYS A 297 -9.21 -15.13 -9.10
C LYS A 297 -9.21 -15.29 -7.58
N ARG A 298 -8.19 -15.94 -7.01
CA ARG A 298 -8.04 -16.08 -5.56
C ARG A 298 -7.90 -14.72 -4.88
N VAL A 299 -7.02 -13.86 -5.40
CA VAL A 299 -6.82 -12.51 -4.88
C VAL A 299 -8.08 -11.65 -5.05
N ALA A 300 -8.72 -11.69 -6.23
CA ALA A 300 -9.97 -10.98 -6.47
C ALA A 300 -11.08 -11.41 -5.49
N ALA A 301 -11.16 -12.70 -5.17
CA ALA A 301 -12.13 -13.23 -4.20
C ALA A 301 -11.89 -12.69 -2.78
N HIS A 302 -10.62 -12.55 -2.35
CA HIS A 302 -10.29 -11.93 -1.05
C HIS A 302 -10.71 -10.46 -0.94
N TYR A 303 -10.83 -9.76 -2.07
CA TYR A 303 -11.22 -8.35 -2.11
C TYR A 303 -12.67 -8.12 -2.54
N ALA A 304 -13.51 -9.16 -2.52
CA ALA A 304 -14.92 -9.03 -2.81
C ALA A 304 -15.56 -7.96 -1.91
N LEU A 305 -16.45 -7.14 -2.49
CA LEU A 305 -17.06 -6.00 -1.80
C LEU A 305 -17.76 -6.42 -0.50
N ARG A 306 -18.49 -7.54 -0.53
CA ARG A 306 -19.23 -8.09 0.62
C ARG A 306 -18.34 -8.32 1.85
N ASP A 307 -17.08 -8.69 1.64
CA ASP A 307 -16.13 -9.02 2.69
C ASP A 307 -15.43 -7.75 3.22
N ARG A 308 -15.58 -6.62 2.52
CA ARG A 308 -14.97 -5.34 2.84
C ARG A 308 -15.93 -4.29 3.36
N LEU A 309 -17.23 -4.58 3.44
CA LEU A 309 -18.18 -3.67 4.10
C LEU A 309 -17.72 -3.44 5.54
N LEU A 310 -17.62 -2.17 5.92
CA LEU A 310 -17.29 -1.80 7.30
C LEU A 310 -18.48 -2.17 8.18
N PRO A 311 -18.30 -2.93 9.27
CA PRO A 311 -19.42 -3.40 10.09
C PRO A 311 -19.98 -2.32 11.03
N VAL A 312 -19.53 -1.06 10.91
CA VAL A 312 -19.91 0.05 11.79
C VAL A 312 -20.82 1.04 11.07
N GLY A 313 -21.56 1.82 11.84
CA GLY A 313 -22.44 2.84 11.29
C GLY A 313 -23.70 2.29 10.63
N ARG A 314 -23.97 0.97 10.62
CA ARG A 314 -25.16 0.40 9.97
C ARG A 314 -26.44 1.04 10.50
N GLY A 315 -27.17 1.73 9.64
CA GLY A 315 -28.38 2.47 9.98
C GLY A 315 -28.12 3.93 10.38
N LEU A 316 -26.87 4.31 10.65
CA LEU A 316 -26.38 5.67 10.94
C LEU A 316 -25.59 6.30 9.78
N ASP A 317 -25.28 5.50 8.77
CA ASP A 317 -24.46 5.80 7.60
C ASP A 317 -25.26 6.40 6.43
N GLY A 318 -26.57 6.52 6.59
CA GLY A 318 -27.45 7.09 5.58
C GLY A 318 -27.30 6.37 4.24
N THR A 319 -26.94 7.12 3.19
CA THR A 319 -26.69 6.59 1.84
C THR A 319 -25.24 6.18 1.59
N LEU A 320 -24.35 6.20 2.60
CA LEU A 320 -22.95 5.85 2.41
C LEU A 320 -22.73 4.35 2.29
N ASP A 321 -21.95 3.94 1.30
CA ASP A 321 -21.33 2.61 1.26
C ASP A 321 -19.96 2.67 1.96
N LEU A 322 -19.93 2.39 3.26
CA LEU A 322 -18.67 2.34 4.02
C LEU A 322 -17.91 1.06 3.70
N VAL A 323 -16.85 1.19 2.90
CA VAL A 323 -16.02 0.06 2.45
C VAL A 323 -14.61 0.23 2.98
N ARG A 324 -14.13 -0.77 3.73
CA ARG A 324 -12.72 -0.88 4.18
C ARG A 324 -11.80 -0.82 2.97
N PRO A 325 -10.64 -0.13 3.00
CA PRO A 325 -9.65 -0.25 1.94
C PRO A 325 -9.21 -1.70 1.76
N LYS A 326 -8.65 -2.04 0.61
CA LYS A 326 -7.98 -3.33 0.46
C LYS A 326 -6.77 -3.36 1.39
N ALA A 327 -6.60 -4.45 2.13
CA ALA A 327 -5.36 -4.72 2.85
C ALA A 327 -4.29 -5.24 1.87
N PRO A 328 -2.98 -5.02 2.12
CA PRO A 328 -1.94 -5.66 1.31
C PRO A 328 -1.95 -7.18 1.50
N SER A 329 -1.41 -7.94 0.56
CA SER A 329 -1.14 -9.37 0.79
C SER A 329 0.20 -9.54 1.50
N TRP A 330 0.22 -10.35 2.56
CA TRP A 330 1.42 -10.86 3.20
C TRP A 330 1.81 -12.16 2.53
N GLU A 331 3.06 -12.33 2.11
CA GLU A 331 3.40 -13.40 1.17
C GLU A 331 4.80 -13.98 1.36
N THR A 332 4.87 -15.29 1.55
CA THR A 332 6.12 -16.06 1.44
C THR A 332 6.62 -16.11 0.00
N GLU A 333 5.71 -16.30 -0.96
CA GLU A 333 6.01 -16.47 -2.38
C GLU A 333 6.05 -15.12 -3.11
N PHE A 334 7.06 -14.30 -2.81
CA PHE A 334 7.19 -12.91 -3.30
C PHE A 334 7.17 -12.75 -4.83
N TRP A 335 7.58 -13.77 -5.59
CA TRP A 335 7.52 -13.79 -7.06
C TRP A 335 6.09 -13.75 -7.61
N SER A 336 5.09 -14.06 -6.78
CA SER A 336 3.68 -13.99 -7.14
C SER A 336 3.14 -12.57 -7.26
N ALA A 337 3.90 -11.58 -6.76
CA ALA A 337 3.49 -10.18 -6.64
C ALA A 337 2.89 -9.63 -7.94
N TRP A 338 3.46 -9.96 -9.10
CA TRP A 338 2.95 -9.50 -10.39
C TRP A 338 1.46 -9.79 -10.56
N TYR A 339 1.06 -11.05 -10.42
CA TYR A 339 -0.32 -11.47 -10.64
C TYR A 339 -1.25 -11.02 -9.52
N GLN A 340 -0.75 -10.91 -8.28
CA GLN A 340 -1.54 -10.40 -7.16
C GLN A 340 -1.88 -8.92 -7.34
N LEU A 341 -0.91 -8.07 -7.69
CA LEU A 341 -1.18 -6.66 -7.98
C LEU A 341 -2.02 -6.48 -9.25
N GLN A 342 -1.79 -7.30 -10.28
CA GLN A 342 -2.63 -7.30 -11.47
C GLN A 342 -4.10 -7.62 -11.15
N ALA A 343 -4.35 -8.47 -10.15
CA ALA A 343 -5.69 -8.78 -9.65
C ALA A 343 -6.30 -7.71 -8.73
N GLY A 344 -5.56 -6.63 -8.50
CA GLY A 344 -6.00 -5.48 -7.73
C GLY A 344 -5.65 -5.53 -6.25
N ALA A 345 -4.67 -6.34 -5.83
CA ALA A 345 -4.02 -6.12 -4.53
C ALA A 345 -3.39 -4.73 -4.50
N PRO A 346 -3.56 -3.96 -3.40
CA PRO A 346 -3.01 -2.61 -3.29
C PRO A 346 -1.50 -2.62 -3.05
N GLY A 347 -0.98 -3.71 -2.50
CA GLY A 347 0.43 -3.95 -2.31
C GLY A 347 0.74 -5.32 -1.72
N ILE A 348 2.02 -5.66 -1.68
CA ILE A 348 2.54 -6.95 -1.20
C ILE A 348 3.59 -6.72 -0.13
N VAL A 349 3.54 -7.51 0.93
CA VAL A 349 4.55 -7.56 1.99
C VAL A 349 5.21 -8.93 1.93
N HIS A 350 6.50 -8.96 1.60
CA HIS A 350 7.27 -10.20 1.63
C HIS A 350 7.59 -10.65 3.06
N GLU A 351 7.29 -11.90 3.36
CA GLU A 351 7.71 -12.62 4.56
C GLU A 351 9.24 -12.82 4.60
N GLY A 352 9.95 -11.87 5.23
CA GLY A 352 11.40 -11.88 5.25
C GLY A 352 11.98 -12.84 6.29
N ARG A 353 12.44 -14.00 5.81
CA ARG A 353 13.24 -14.99 6.55
C ARG A 353 14.67 -15.03 6.01
N TYR A 354 15.43 -13.96 6.25
CA TYR A 354 16.73 -13.75 5.62
C TYR A 354 17.82 -14.62 6.24
N VAL A 355 18.35 -15.55 5.46
CA VAL A 355 19.48 -16.42 5.80
C VAL A 355 20.48 -16.41 4.64
N LYS A 356 21.73 -16.82 4.87
CA LYS A 356 22.76 -16.84 3.81
C LYS A 356 22.41 -17.75 2.64
N ARG A 357 21.72 -18.87 2.92
CA ARG A 357 21.15 -19.84 1.97
C ARG A 357 19.96 -20.56 2.59
N GLY A 358 18.96 -20.90 1.78
CA GLY A 358 17.68 -21.48 2.23
C GLY A 358 16.59 -20.43 2.40
N TYR A 359 15.40 -20.85 2.87
CA TYR A 359 14.23 -20.00 3.14
C TYR A 359 13.93 -18.99 2.01
N GLY A 360 13.95 -19.46 0.76
CA GLY A 360 13.66 -18.64 -0.40
C GLY A 360 14.88 -18.00 -1.06
N TRP A 361 16.11 -18.29 -0.63
CA TRP A 361 17.35 -17.94 -1.34
C TRP A 361 18.20 -19.18 -1.62
N GLU A 362 17.95 -19.81 -2.77
CA GLU A 362 18.56 -21.09 -3.16
C GLU A 362 19.05 -21.07 -4.63
N PRO A 363 19.93 -20.13 -5.01
CA PRO A 363 20.34 -19.95 -6.40
C PRO A 363 20.99 -21.19 -7.02
N GLU A 364 21.61 -22.03 -6.19
CA GLU A 364 22.24 -23.29 -6.61
C GLU A 364 21.21 -24.31 -7.12
N ARG A 365 19.94 -24.24 -6.69
CA ARG A 365 18.88 -25.12 -7.21
C ARG A 365 18.63 -24.87 -8.69
N LEU A 366 18.82 -23.64 -9.18
CA LEU A 366 18.63 -23.29 -10.60
C LEU A 366 19.92 -23.35 -11.41
N LEU A 367 21.01 -22.79 -10.88
CA LEU A 367 22.27 -22.57 -11.62
C LEU A 367 23.39 -23.55 -11.27
N GLY A 368 23.21 -24.40 -10.27
CA GLY A 368 24.25 -25.31 -9.78
C GLY A 368 25.25 -24.65 -8.83
N GLU A 369 26.38 -25.33 -8.62
CA GLU A 369 27.46 -24.90 -7.72
C GLU A 369 28.25 -23.67 -8.25
N GLY A 370 29.11 -23.08 -7.41
CA GLY A 370 29.99 -21.96 -7.79
C GLY A 370 29.40 -20.56 -7.53
N LEU A 371 28.46 -20.46 -6.58
CA LEU A 371 27.73 -19.22 -6.28
C LEU A 371 28.08 -18.65 -4.89
N GLU A 372 29.13 -19.14 -4.25
CA GLU A 372 29.45 -18.90 -2.84
C GLU A 372 29.69 -17.42 -2.52
N GLY A 373 30.17 -16.62 -3.47
CA GLY A 373 30.39 -15.19 -3.27
C GLY A 373 29.18 -14.28 -3.58
N LEU A 374 28.00 -14.83 -3.86
CA LEU A 374 26.78 -14.01 -3.86
C LEU A 374 26.56 -13.37 -2.49
N THR A 375 26.43 -12.05 -2.48
CA THR A 375 26.37 -11.24 -1.27
C THR A 375 24.95 -11.14 -0.72
N LYS A 376 24.81 -10.64 0.51
CA LYS A 376 23.49 -10.28 1.07
C LYS A 376 22.76 -9.22 0.24
N THR A 377 23.50 -8.33 -0.41
CA THR A 377 22.92 -7.30 -1.29
C THR A 377 22.29 -7.94 -2.52
N ASP A 378 22.95 -8.95 -3.12
CA ASP A 378 22.40 -9.70 -4.25
C ASP A 378 21.09 -10.39 -3.88
N MET A 379 21.06 -11.01 -2.70
CA MET A 379 19.85 -11.61 -2.14
C MET A 379 18.71 -10.60 -1.95
N PHE A 380 18.96 -9.47 -1.28
CA PHE A 380 17.92 -8.44 -1.06
C PHE A 380 17.43 -7.84 -2.39
N ASN A 381 18.34 -7.57 -3.32
CA ASN A 381 18.00 -7.06 -4.65
C ASN A 381 17.08 -8.03 -5.38
N PHE A 382 17.40 -9.32 -5.33
CA PHE A 382 16.59 -10.36 -5.95
C PHE A 382 15.16 -10.39 -5.39
N TYR A 383 15.01 -10.46 -4.06
CA TYR A 383 13.71 -10.47 -3.41
C TYR A 383 12.87 -9.24 -3.77
N TYR A 384 13.46 -8.05 -3.61
CA TYR A 384 12.73 -6.79 -3.71
C TYR A 384 12.46 -6.37 -5.15
N ALA A 385 13.24 -6.85 -6.13
CA ALA A 385 13.01 -6.58 -7.55
C ALA A 385 11.66 -7.12 -8.06
N PHE A 386 11.17 -8.24 -7.55
CA PHE A 386 9.81 -8.72 -7.86
C PHE A 386 8.74 -7.77 -7.32
N LEU A 387 8.90 -7.36 -6.08
CA LEU A 387 7.93 -6.52 -5.36
C LEU A 387 7.85 -5.11 -5.97
N ARG A 388 9.01 -4.47 -6.19
CA ARG A 388 9.10 -3.14 -6.80
C ARG A 388 8.62 -3.16 -8.25
N GLY A 389 9.04 -4.15 -9.04
CA GLY A 389 8.62 -4.31 -10.44
C GLY A 389 7.11 -4.42 -10.60
N ALA A 390 6.47 -5.25 -9.78
CA ALA A 390 5.02 -5.37 -9.77
C ALA A 390 4.33 -4.08 -9.30
N ALA A 391 4.81 -3.46 -8.21
CA ALA A 391 4.27 -2.21 -7.68
C ALA A 391 4.33 -1.06 -8.71
N ARG A 392 5.46 -0.92 -9.42
CA ARG A 392 5.62 0.05 -10.51
C ARG A 392 4.63 -0.20 -11.65
N SER A 393 4.40 -1.47 -11.99
CA SER A 393 3.58 -1.87 -13.13
C SER A 393 2.08 -1.60 -12.94
N PHE A 394 1.60 -1.72 -11.70
CA PHE A 394 0.16 -1.62 -11.39
C PHE A 394 -0.21 -0.43 -10.49
N GLY A 395 0.75 0.43 -10.16
CA GLY A 395 0.52 1.60 -9.31
C GLY A 395 0.23 1.24 -7.84
N GLY A 396 0.72 0.09 -7.38
CA GLY A 396 0.60 -0.36 -5.99
C GLY A 396 1.79 0.07 -5.13
N TYR A 397 1.85 -0.44 -3.91
CA TYR A 397 3.01 -0.33 -3.02
C TYR A 397 3.54 -1.71 -2.64
N TRP A 398 4.65 -1.76 -1.93
CA TRP A 398 5.19 -3.01 -1.41
C TRP A 398 5.84 -2.81 -0.03
N GLY A 399 6.21 -3.90 0.61
CA GLY A 399 6.89 -3.93 1.88
C GLY A 399 7.56 -5.26 2.15
N THR A 400 8.11 -5.39 3.35
CA THR A 400 8.67 -6.65 3.83
C THR A 400 8.52 -6.75 5.34
N SER A 401 8.70 -7.94 5.87
CA SER A 401 8.71 -8.21 7.29
C SER A 401 10.01 -8.86 7.73
N LEU A 402 10.20 -8.97 9.04
CA LEU A 402 11.28 -9.75 9.64
C LEU A 402 10.73 -10.78 10.62
N TYR A 403 11.22 -12.00 10.44
CA TYR A 403 10.97 -13.16 11.29
C TYR A 403 12.16 -13.48 12.17
N GLY A 404 11.91 -14.11 13.32
CA GLY A 404 12.93 -14.58 14.26
C GLY A 404 13.99 -15.48 13.62
N HIS A 405 13.61 -16.24 12.58
CA HIS A 405 14.51 -17.05 11.76
C HIS A 405 15.55 -16.28 10.96
N SER A 406 15.38 -14.98 10.75
CA SER A 406 16.37 -14.19 10.03
C SER A 406 17.68 -14.14 10.82
N GLU A 407 18.82 -14.35 10.15
CA GLU A 407 20.15 -14.19 10.75
C GLU A 407 20.33 -12.74 11.24
N VAL A 408 20.90 -12.58 12.44
CA VAL A 408 20.95 -11.30 13.17
C VAL A 408 21.64 -10.19 12.35
N ASP A 409 22.69 -10.52 11.63
CA ASP A 409 23.49 -9.60 10.81
C ASP A 409 22.82 -9.20 9.48
N LEU A 410 21.72 -9.89 9.11
CA LEU A 410 20.95 -9.60 7.90
C LEU A 410 19.71 -8.73 8.16
N ARG A 411 19.18 -8.73 9.39
CA ARG A 411 17.93 -8.04 9.76
C ARG A 411 17.92 -6.54 9.44
N VAL A 412 18.87 -5.79 10.00
CA VAL A 412 18.95 -4.34 9.79
C VAL A 412 19.29 -3.99 8.34
N PRO A 413 20.29 -4.63 7.69
CA PRO A 413 20.57 -4.40 6.28
C PRO A 413 19.37 -4.65 5.36
N ALA A 414 18.56 -5.69 5.63
CA ALA A 414 17.35 -5.98 4.85
C ALA A 414 16.36 -4.79 4.87
N PHE A 415 16.03 -4.28 6.06
CA PHE A 415 15.13 -3.12 6.20
C PHE A 415 15.72 -1.83 5.61
N ILE A 416 17.03 -1.60 5.75
CA ILE A 416 17.69 -0.45 5.11
C ILE A 416 17.56 -0.56 3.58
N ARG A 417 17.86 -1.73 3.01
CA ARG A 417 17.77 -1.93 1.57
C ARG A 417 16.32 -1.82 1.08
N ALA A 418 15.37 -2.38 1.83
CA ALA A 418 13.94 -2.23 1.53
C ALA A 418 13.51 -0.76 1.52
N TYR A 419 13.92 0.02 2.53
CA TYR A 419 13.68 1.47 2.58
C TYR A 419 14.26 2.22 1.38
N GLN A 420 15.52 1.92 1.02
CA GLN A 420 16.18 2.52 -0.14
C GLN A 420 15.45 2.22 -1.45
N MET A 421 14.88 1.02 -1.59
CA MET A 421 14.12 0.61 -2.77
C MET A 421 12.64 1.06 -2.75
N GLY A 422 12.20 1.75 -1.70
CA GLY A 422 10.86 2.33 -1.61
C GLY A 422 9.80 1.44 -0.94
N ALA A 423 10.19 0.47 -0.12
CA ALA A 423 9.25 -0.25 0.74
C ALA A 423 8.43 0.73 1.59
N ARG A 424 7.12 0.54 1.61
CA ARG A 424 6.17 1.30 2.43
C ARG A 424 5.96 0.63 3.78
N ASN A 425 5.88 -0.69 3.83
CA ASN A 425 5.56 -1.43 5.04
C ASN A 425 6.77 -2.22 5.53
N LEU A 426 7.14 -2.03 6.80
CA LEU A 426 8.22 -2.72 7.49
C LEU A 426 7.67 -3.38 8.74
N TRP A 427 7.37 -4.67 8.64
CA TRP A 427 6.61 -5.37 9.69
C TRP A 427 7.47 -6.33 10.51
N PHE A 428 7.12 -6.51 11.77
CA PHE A 428 7.70 -7.58 12.60
C PHE A 428 6.69 -8.70 12.78
N TRP A 429 7.14 -9.95 12.65
CA TRP A 429 6.34 -11.08 13.10
C TRP A 429 6.59 -11.34 14.59
N THR A 430 5.53 -11.31 15.39
CA THR A 430 5.61 -11.27 16.86
C THR A 430 4.78 -12.37 17.50
N SER A 431 4.98 -13.62 17.11
CA SER A 431 4.31 -14.79 17.70
C SER A 431 4.91 -16.07 17.12
N ASP A 432 4.41 -17.22 17.57
CA ASP A 432 4.62 -18.53 16.93
C ASP A 432 6.06 -19.04 17.03
N HIS A 433 6.34 -19.90 18.03
CA HIS A 433 7.57 -20.67 18.21
C HIS A 433 8.86 -19.92 17.79
N GLN A 434 9.56 -20.44 16.78
CA GLN A 434 10.81 -19.93 16.23
C GLN A 434 10.61 -18.70 15.31
N HIS A 435 9.37 -18.40 14.90
CA HIS A 435 9.04 -17.27 14.01
C HIS A 435 9.08 -15.94 14.77
N HIS A 436 8.91 -15.99 16.09
CA HIS A 436 8.82 -14.82 16.95
C HIS A 436 10.10 -13.97 16.92
N MET A 437 9.96 -12.69 16.59
CA MET A 437 11.00 -11.69 16.80
C MET A 437 10.92 -11.13 18.23
N PRO A 438 11.96 -11.27 19.07
CA PRO A 438 11.95 -10.73 20.43
C PRO A 438 11.72 -9.22 20.47
N PHE A 439 10.97 -8.74 21.47
CA PHE A 439 10.57 -7.34 21.60
C PHE A 439 11.75 -6.38 21.65
N THR A 440 12.79 -6.71 22.41
CA THR A 440 14.01 -5.89 22.52
C THR A 440 14.73 -5.76 21.17
N GLU A 441 14.70 -6.81 20.36
CA GLU A 441 15.27 -6.83 19.02
C GLU A 441 14.44 -6.00 18.04
N GLN A 442 13.11 -6.08 18.12
CA GLN A 442 12.22 -5.21 17.34
C GLN A 442 12.49 -3.73 17.61
N LEU A 443 12.63 -3.34 18.89
CA LEU A 443 12.97 -1.96 19.28
C LEU A 443 14.34 -1.54 18.73
N ARG A 444 15.35 -2.42 18.78
CA ARG A 444 16.68 -2.14 18.25
C ARG A 444 16.65 -1.89 16.74
N ILE A 445 15.96 -2.74 15.99
CA ILE A 445 15.86 -2.65 14.53
C ILE A 445 15.06 -1.41 14.13
N ALA A 446 13.92 -1.14 14.80
CA ALA A 446 13.11 0.03 14.55
C ALA A 446 13.89 1.34 14.76
N ARG A 447 14.69 1.43 15.84
CA ARG A 447 15.58 2.58 16.07
C ARG A 447 16.59 2.75 14.95
N ALA A 448 17.23 1.65 14.53
CA ALA A 448 18.24 1.69 13.48
C ALA A 448 17.66 2.18 12.14
N ILE A 449 16.51 1.68 11.71
CA ILE A 449 15.89 2.12 10.45
C ILE A 449 15.32 3.54 10.54
N THR A 450 14.79 3.94 11.71
CA THR A 450 14.29 5.29 11.93
C THR A 450 15.42 6.31 11.89
N GLU A 451 16.54 6.01 12.54
CA GLU A 451 17.75 6.84 12.50
C GLU A 451 18.33 6.91 11.09
N TYR A 452 18.41 5.77 10.39
CA TYR A 452 18.84 5.74 9.00
C TYR A 452 17.96 6.65 8.12
N ALA A 453 16.63 6.56 8.24
CA ALA A 453 15.69 7.36 7.46
C ALA A 453 15.76 8.86 7.80
N ARG A 454 16.12 9.22 9.05
CA ARG A 454 16.36 10.60 9.46
C ARG A 454 17.61 11.18 8.80
N GLN A 455 18.67 10.38 8.71
CA GLN A 455 19.94 10.77 8.07
C GLN A 455 19.87 10.72 6.54
N HIS A 456 18.98 9.89 5.98
CA HIS A 456 18.83 9.68 4.54
C HIS A 456 17.37 9.86 4.11
N PRO A 457 16.82 11.10 4.16
CA PRO A 457 15.45 11.35 3.70
C PRO A 457 15.25 10.86 2.27
N ARG A 458 14.25 10.02 2.07
CA ARG A 458 13.98 9.44 0.76
C ARG A 458 13.12 10.37 -0.12
N PRO A 459 13.26 10.28 -1.46
CA PRO A 459 12.32 10.89 -2.38
C PRO A 459 10.90 10.32 -2.27
N SER A 460 9.96 10.87 -3.03
CA SER A 460 8.58 10.36 -3.05
C SER A 460 8.54 8.87 -3.43
N PRO A 461 7.57 8.09 -2.89
CA PRO A 461 7.41 6.68 -3.23
C PRO A 461 7.32 6.43 -4.74
N GLN A 462 6.65 7.31 -5.50
CA GLN A 462 6.53 7.19 -6.96
C GLN A 462 7.88 7.31 -7.68
N LYS A 463 8.82 8.10 -7.15
CA LYS A 463 10.17 8.22 -7.71
C LYS A 463 10.99 6.97 -7.41
N LEU A 464 10.87 6.40 -6.21
CA LEU A 464 11.59 5.17 -5.82
C LEU A 464 11.12 3.95 -6.59
N LEU A 465 9.80 3.81 -6.83
CA LEU A 465 9.26 2.76 -7.69
C LEU A 465 9.82 2.80 -9.13
N ARG A 466 10.38 3.93 -9.57
CA ARG A 466 10.95 4.11 -10.91
C ARG A 466 12.48 4.15 -10.91
N GLN A 467 13.12 3.80 -9.79
CA GLN A 467 14.58 3.85 -9.67
C GLN A 467 15.28 2.77 -10.51
N ALA A 468 14.61 1.64 -10.76
CA ALA A 468 15.13 0.59 -11.63
C ALA A 468 15.28 1.07 -13.07
N LYS A 469 16.49 0.87 -13.62
CA LYS A 469 16.84 1.18 -15.01
C LYS A 469 16.54 0.00 -15.93
N VAL A 470 16.66 -1.22 -15.41
CA VAL A 470 16.49 -2.44 -16.19
C VAL A 470 15.24 -3.19 -15.72
N GLY A 471 14.36 -3.56 -16.65
CA GLY A 471 13.25 -4.47 -16.39
C GLY A 471 13.54 -5.83 -17.00
N ILE A 472 13.46 -6.91 -16.23
CA ILE A 472 13.72 -8.28 -16.68
C ILE A 472 12.40 -9.06 -16.65
N ALA A 473 11.89 -9.42 -17.82
CA ALA A 473 10.55 -9.98 -17.97
C ALA A 473 10.57 -11.48 -18.28
N LEU A 474 9.78 -12.24 -17.52
CA LEU A 474 9.40 -13.61 -17.85
C LEU A 474 8.32 -13.65 -18.96
N PRO A 475 8.11 -14.79 -19.65
CA PRO A 475 7.01 -14.92 -20.59
C PRO A 475 5.63 -14.79 -19.90
N PRO A 476 4.57 -14.42 -20.64
CA PRO A 476 3.23 -14.28 -20.10
C PRO A 476 2.76 -15.57 -19.38
N GLY A 477 2.21 -15.42 -18.17
CA GLY A 477 1.69 -16.55 -17.38
C GLY A 477 2.75 -17.24 -16.50
N TYR A 478 4.04 -17.05 -16.77
CA TYR A 478 5.10 -17.65 -15.98
C TYR A 478 5.24 -16.92 -14.63
N ALA A 479 5.43 -17.68 -13.56
CA ALA A 479 5.79 -17.21 -12.23
C ALA A 479 7.05 -17.95 -11.79
N PHE A 480 8.10 -17.23 -11.42
CA PHE A 480 9.36 -17.81 -10.95
C PHE A 480 9.14 -18.72 -9.73
N THR A 481 9.89 -19.82 -9.61
CA THR A 481 10.16 -20.54 -8.37
C THR A 481 11.57 -21.13 -8.43
N TRP A 482 12.10 -21.57 -7.28
CA TRP A 482 13.38 -22.30 -7.24
C TRP A 482 13.35 -23.66 -7.96
N ASP A 483 12.15 -24.18 -8.23
CA ASP A 483 11.90 -25.41 -8.98
C ASP A 483 11.47 -25.15 -10.44
N GLY A 484 11.65 -23.94 -10.96
CA GLY A 484 11.28 -23.56 -12.33
C GLY A 484 10.10 -22.59 -12.36
N THR A 485 9.00 -22.95 -13.02
CA THR A 485 7.80 -22.10 -13.10
C THR A 485 6.70 -22.66 -12.21
N TRP A 486 6.04 -21.82 -11.42
CA TRP A 486 5.04 -22.28 -10.45
C TRP A 486 3.93 -23.12 -11.12
N GLY A 487 3.61 -24.25 -10.49
CA GLY A 487 2.63 -25.23 -10.97
C GLY A 487 3.14 -26.13 -12.11
N MET A 488 4.33 -25.89 -12.65
CA MET A 488 4.96 -26.74 -13.66
C MET A 488 6.12 -27.53 -13.05
N GLU A 489 6.32 -28.76 -13.51
CA GLU A 489 7.53 -29.53 -13.18
C GLU A 489 8.76 -28.89 -13.84
N ARG A 490 9.87 -28.80 -13.10
CA ARG A 490 11.12 -28.17 -13.54
C ARG A 490 11.58 -28.60 -14.93
N GLU A 491 11.70 -29.91 -15.13
CA GLU A 491 12.26 -30.52 -16.34
C GLU A 491 11.21 -30.72 -17.44
N ARG A 492 9.94 -30.41 -17.16
CA ARG A 492 8.88 -30.46 -18.18
C ARG A 492 9.17 -29.40 -19.23
N LEU A 493 9.07 -29.80 -20.48
CA LEU A 493 9.23 -28.90 -21.61
C LEU A 493 7.94 -28.12 -21.86
N ASN A 494 8.11 -26.84 -22.16
CA ASN A 494 7.04 -25.99 -22.67
C ASN A 494 6.82 -26.29 -24.18
N PRO A 495 5.80 -25.69 -24.82
CA PRO A 495 5.52 -25.90 -26.25
C PRO A 495 6.68 -25.53 -27.20
N ALA A 496 7.63 -24.71 -26.75
CA ALA A 496 8.83 -24.33 -27.52
C ALA A 496 10.02 -25.31 -27.32
N GLY A 497 9.84 -26.37 -26.53
CA GLY A 497 10.88 -27.38 -26.28
C GLY A 497 11.93 -26.98 -25.24
N VAL A 498 11.68 -25.94 -24.43
CA VAL A 498 12.57 -25.49 -23.36
C VAL A 498 11.98 -25.87 -22.01
N SER A 499 12.84 -26.24 -21.05
CA SER A 499 12.36 -26.59 -19.71
C SER A 499 11.90 -25.35 -18.93
N TYR A 500 10.88 -25.51 -18.09
CA TYR A 500 10.45 -24.42 -17.19
C TYR A 500 11.55 -24.00 -16.20
N GLY A 501 12.46 -24.93 -15.86
CA GLY A 501 13.67 -24.66 -15.09
C GLY A 501 14.62 -23.69 -15.79
N ASP A 502 14.88 -23.88 -17.08
CA ASP A 502 15.80 -23.04 -17.86
C ASP A 502 15.30 -21.59 -17.97
N ILE A 503 13.98 -21.39 -18.08
CA ILE A 503 13.37 -20.05 -18.12
C ILE A 503 13.60 -19.29 -16.80
N SER A 504 13.39 -19.94 -15.65
CA SER A 504 13.64 -19.33 -14.34
C SER A 504 15.13 -19.15 -14.03
N ALA A 505 15.98 -20.07 -14.52
CA ALA A 505 17.42 -19.94 -14.43
C ALA A 505 17.92 -18.71 -15.22
N ALA A 506 17.39 -18.47 -16.42
CA ALA A 506 17.71 -17.28 -17.20
C ALA A 506 17.31 -15.98 -16.47
N LEU A 507 16.15 -15.96 -15.80
CA LEU A 507 15.70 -14.80 -15.01
C LEU A 507 16.67 -14.50 -13.87
N LEU A 508 16.98 -15.53 -13.07
CA LEU A 508 17.91 -15.41 -11.94
C LEU A 508 19.28 -14.91 -12.41
N TRP A 509 19.80 -15.48 -13.49
CA TRP A 509 21.09 -15.11 -14.04
C TRP A 509 21.15 -13.64 -14.47
N GLU A 510 20.12 -13.16 -15.17
CA GLU A 510 20.03 -11.75 -15.58
C GLU A 510 19.96 -10.81 -14.37
N GLY A 511 19.24 -11.20 -13.31
CA GLY A 511 19.21 -10.44 -12.05
C GLY A 511 20.56 -10.38 -11.35
N ILE A 512 21.28 -11.51 -11.27
CA ILE A 512 22.64 -11.55 -10.71
C ILE A 512 23.56 -10.61 -11.47
N ILE A 513 23.54 -10.64 -12.81
CA ILE A 513 24.36 -9.73 -13.64
C ILE A 513 24.10 -8.27 -13.27
N GLN A 514 22.83 -7.85 -13.19
CA GLN A 514 22.50 -6.45 -12.88
C GLN A 514 22.93 -6.07 -11.46
N SER A 515 22.71 -6.96 -10.49
CA SER A 515 23.11 -6.74 -9.11
C SER A 515 24.63 -6.55 -8.99
N ARG A 516 25.43 -7.42 -9.63
CA ARG A 516 26.90 -7.35 -9.63
C ARG A 516 27.45 -6.13 -10.37
N ARG A 517 26.69 -5.55 -11.30
CA ARG A 517 27.02 -4.28 -11.96
C ARG A 517 26.61 -3.06 -11.13
N GLY A 518 25.95 -3.24 -9.99
CA GLY A 518 25.37 -2.14 -9.21
C GLY A 518 24.24 -1.42 -9.93
N VAL A 519 23.58 -2.08 -10.89
CA VAL A 519 22.46 -1.51 -11.66
C VAL A 519 21.15 -1.93 -11.02
N GLU A 520 20.31 -0.95 -10.69
CA GLU A 520 18.96 -1.20 -10.17
C GLU A 520 18.08 -1.85 -11.25
N PHE A 521 17.48 -3.00 -10.91
CA PHE A 521 16.62 -3.76 -11.81
C PHE A 521 15.32 -4.20 -11.13
N ASP A 522 14.33 -4.55 -11.94
CA ASP A 522 13.04 -5.09 -11.51
C ASP A 522 12.72 -6.37 -12.29
N PHE A 523 12.04 -7.31 -11.63
CA PHE A 523 11.49 -8.49 -12.29
C PHE A 523 10.03 -8.24 -12.70
N LEU A 524 9.69 -8.68 -13.91
CA LEU A 524 8.43 -8.40 -14.59
C LEU A 524 7.88 -9.67 -15.25
N VAL A 525 6.70 -9.54 -15.84
CA VAL A 525 6.14 -10.48 -16.82
C VAL A 525 5.90 -9.69 -18.11
N ASP A 526 6.18 -10.29 -19.26
CA ASP A 526 6.01 -9.69 -20.59
C ASP A 526 4.51 -9.47 -20.89
N HIS A 527 3.98 -8.37 -20.38
CA HIS A 527 2.59 -7.99 -20.48
C HIS A 527 2.44 -6.82 -21.46
N PRO A 528 1.30 -6.71 -22.18
CA PRO A 528 1.04 -5.53 -22.99
C PRO A 528 1.27 -4.22 -22.22
N GLY A 529 2.13 -3.34 -22.76
CA GLY A 529 2.43 -2.03 -22.19
C GLY A 529 3.68 -1.97 -21.30
N ILE A 530 4.44 -3.06 -21.10
CA ILE A 530 5.69 -3.01 -20.30
C ILE A 530 6.71 -2.00 -20.84
N GLU A 531 6.69 -1.73 -22.16
CA GLU A 531 7.53 -0.72 -22.82
C GLU A 531 7.22 0.71 -22.36
N LYS A 532 6.02 0.94 -21.81
CA LYS A 532 5.58 2.26 -21.31
C LYS A 532 5.93 2.47 -19.84
N LEU A 533 6.50 1.49 -19.17
CA LEU A 533 6.88 1.58 -17.76
C LEU A 533 8.11 2.47 -17.54
N GLY A 534 8.84 2.83 -18.62
CA GLY A 534 9.93 3.79 -18.59
C GLY A 534 11.26 3.22 -18.09
N TYR A 535 11.51 1.93 -18.31
CA TYR A 535 12.85 1.36 -18.12
C TYR A 535 13.79 1.83 -19.23
N GLU A 536 15.06 2.06 -18.91
CA GLU A 536 16.10 2.37 -19.89
C GLU A 536 16.39 1.15 -20.78
N GLN A 537 16.29 -0.06 -20.21
CA GLN A 537 16.38 -1.31 -20.96
C GLN A 537 15.36 -2.34 -20.44
N LEU A 538 14.74 -3.06 -21.37
CA LEU A 538 13.99 -4.29 -21.12
C LEU A 538 14.79 -5.51 -21.56
N VAL A 539 14.85 -6.53 -20.70
CA VAL A 539 15.43 -7.84 -20.95
C VAL A 539 14.29 -8.85 -20.92
N ILE A 540 13.85 -9.31 -22.08
CA ILE A 540 12.69 -10.20 -22.22
C ILE A 540 13.17 -11.61 -22.46
N ILE A 541 12.86 -12.51 -21.53
CA ILE A 541 13.09 -13.95 -21.66
C ILE A 541 11.87 -14.53 -22.36
N ARG A 542 12.09 -15.20 -23.49
CA ARG A 542 11.03 -15.81 -24.29
C ARG A 542 10.84 -17.28 -23.95
N GLU A 543 9.69 -17.83 -24.33
CA GLU A 543 9.38 -19.25 -24.13
C GLU A 543 10.38 -20.19 -24.80
N ASP A 544 11.00 -19.77 -25.91
CA ASP A 544 12.07 -20.52 -26.59
C ASP A 544 13.45 -20.39 -25.90
N GLY A 545 13.51 -19.80 -24.70
CA GLY A 545 14.73 -19.59 -23.93
C GLY A 545 15.62 -18.46 -24.46
N SER A 546 15.25 -17.81 -25.56
CA SER A 546 16.01 -16.67 -26.09
C SER A 546 15.80 -15.42 -25.22
N VAL A 547 16.84 -14.59 -25.12
CA VAL A 547 16.81 -13.34 -24.37
C VAL A 547 16.89 -12.17 -25.35
N ARG A 548 15.86 -11.34 -25.37
CA ARG A 548 15.78 -10.13 -26.20
C ARG A 548 16.04 -8.89 -25.33
N ARG A 549 16.91 -7.99 -25.78
CA ARG A 549 17.12 -6.68 -25.13
C ARG A 549 16.51 -5.55 -25.95
N ILE A 550 15.87 -4.59 -25.28
CA ILE A 550 15.25 -3.41 -25.90
C ILE A 550 15.66 -2.17 -25.08
N PRO A 551 16.47 -1.24 -25.63
CA PRO A 551 17.18 -1.36 -26.91
C PRO A 551 18.22 -2.51 -26.89
N PRO A 552 18.66 -3.01 -28.06
CA PRO A 552 19.73 -4.00 -28.13
C PRO A 552 20.99 -3.47 -27.44
N GLY A 553 21.52 -4.22 -26.47
CA GLY A 553 22.80 -3.90 -25.82
C GLY A 553 23.98 -4.48 -26.59
N CYS A 554 25.12 -3.80 -26.56
CA CYS A 554 26.41 -4.29 -27.10
C CYS A 554 27.31 -4.94 -26.04
N GLU A 555 26.84 -5.07 -24.80
CA GLU A 555 27.68 -5.42 -23.66
C GLU A 555 27.94 -6.92 -23.53
N GLU A 556 29.17 -7.26 -23.15
CA GLU A 556 29.62 -8.61 -22.85
C GLU A 556 28.78 -9.20 -21.71
N ARG A 557 28.31 -10.44 -21.88
CA ARG A 557 27.31 -11.09 -21.03
C ARG A 557 27.81 -11.42 -19.62
N SER A 558 29.13 -11.36 -19.41
CA SER A 558 29.82 -11.64 -18.16
C SER A 558 30.36 -10.35 -17.55
N PRO A 559 30.06 -10.03 -16.27
CA PRO A 559 30.92 -9.15 -15.49
C PRO A 559 32.38 -9.61 -15.57
N LYS A 560 33.35 -8.69 -15.48
CA LYS A 560 34.78 -9.00 -15.68
C LYS A 560 35.28 -10.16 -14.80
N ASP A 561 34.65 -10.38 -13.66
CA ASP A 561 35.06 -11.35 -12.63
C ASP A 561 34.20 -12.63 -12.62
N VAL A 562 33.22 -12.78 -13.51
CA VAL A 562 32.32 -13.95 -13.55
C VAL A 562 32.43 -14.70 -14.87
N ARG A 563 33.09 -15.87 -14.88
CA ARG A 563 33.16 -16.72 -16.09
C ARG A 563 31.98 -17.67 -16.14
N VAL A 564 31.25 -17.64 -17.25
CA VAL A 564 30.16 -18.58 -17.51
C VAL A 564 30.71 -19.75 -18.32
N LYS A 565 30.67 -20.96 -17.76
CA LYS A 565 30.77 -22.18 -18.57
C LYS A 565 29.39 -22.56 -19.07
N VAL A 566 29.17 -22.24 -20.33
CA VAL A 566 28.00 -22.65 -21.11
C VAL A 566 28.27 -24.08 -21.60
N THR A 567 27.67 -25.08 -20.97
CA THR A 567 27.77 -26.46 -21.45
C THR A 567 26.93 -26.60 -22.73
N LYS A 568 27.50 -27.12 -23.82
CA LYS A 568 26.78 -27.26 -25.11
C LYS A 568 25.45 -28.00 -24.92
N SER A 569 24.39 -27.46 -25.52
CA SER A 569 23.09 -28.09 -25.68
C SER A 569 23.24 -29.55 -26.12
N GLN A 570 22.67 -30.49 -25.36
CA GLN A 570 22.59 -31.90 -25.77
C GLN A 570 21.16 -32.24 -26.20
N PRO A 571 20.96 -32.98 -27.31
CA PRO A 571 19.65 -33.42 -27.73
C PRO A 571 19.10 -34.49 -26.79
N ILE A 572 17.85 -34.33 -26.33
CA ILE A 572 17.14 -35.36 -25.57
C ILE A 572 15.97 -35.89 -26.40
N ARG A 573 15.84 -37.21 -26.50
CA ARG A 573 14.63 -37.87 -27.00
C ARG A 573 13.70 -38.14 -25.83
N GLN A 574 12.56 -37.46 -25.79
CA GLN A 574 11.50 -37.77 -24.83
C GLN A 574 10.35 -38.48 -25.57
N GLN A 575 9.95 -39.67 -25.11
CA GLN A 575 8.73 -40.32 -25.57
C GLN A 575 7.57 -39.86 -24.70
N THR A 576 6.66 -39.08 -25.28
CA THR A 576 5.33 -38.83 -24.71
C THR A 576 4.31 -39.76 -25.35
N GLY A 577 3.34 -40.21 -24.56
CA GLY A 577 2.42 -41.30 -24.87
C GLY A 577 1.90 -41.35 -26.31
N GLY A 578 2.18 -42.48 -26.97
CA GLY A 578 1.43 -42.98 -28.13
C GLY A 578 1.68 -42.34 -29.49
N ARG A 579 2.35 -41.19 -29.59
CA ARG A 579 2.78 -40.62 -30.89
C ARG A 579 4.21 -40.11 -30.80
N SER A 580 5.10 -40.77 -31.53
CA SER A 580 6.49 -40.35 -31.68
C SER A 580 6.56 -39.03 -32.45
N VAL A 581 6.62 -37.90 -31.75
CA VAL A 581 7.14 -36.67 -32.35
C VAL A 581 8.66 -36.74 -32.24
N VAL A 582 9.32 -37.09 -33.34
CA VAL A 582 10.78 -37.03 -33.47
C VAL A 582 11.14 -35.59 -33.83
N GLY A 583 11.55 -34.82 -32.83
CA GLY A 583 12.20 -33.52 -33.03
C GLY A 583 13.45 -33.46 -32.17
N ASP A 584 14.52 -32.87 -32.71
CA ASP A 584 15.74 -32.60 -31.93
C ASP A 584 15.42 -31.49 -30.91
N ILE A 585 15.26 -31.87 -29.64
CA ILE A 585 15.04 -30.95 -28.53
C ILE A 585 16.41 -30.48 -28.04
N TRP A 586 16.74 -29.22 -28.29
CA TRP A 586 17.98 -28.61 -27.82
C TRP A 586 17.78 -28.07 -26.40
N ARG A 587 18.45 -28.65 -25.40
CA ARG A 587 18.50 -28.00 -24.08
C ARG A 587 19.10 -26.59 -24.22
N ALA A 588 18.53 -25.61 -23.52
CA ALA A 588 19.27 -24.38 -23.25
C ALA A 588 20.59 -24.78 -22.58
N PRO A 589 21.71 -24.14 -22.93
CA PRO A 589 22.97 -24.54 -22.33
C PRO A 589 22.90 -24.42 -20.81
N VAL A 590 23.33 -25.47 -20.11
CA VAL A 590 23.45 -25.43 -18.65
C VAL A 590 24.44 -24.32 -18.31
N ILE A 591 23.94 -23.25 -17.69
CA ILE A 591 24.73 -22.13 -17.19
C ILE A 591 25.41 -22.63 -15.91
N ARG A 592 26.72 -22.92 -15.97
CA ARG A 592 27.55 -23.08 -14.78
C ARG A 592 28.34 -21.81 -14.56
N VAL A 593 28.31 -21.29 -13.35
CA VAL A 593 29.08 -20.11 -12.95
C VAL A 593 30.40 -20.62 -12.37
N ASP A 594 31.50 -20.44 -13.10
CA ASP A 594 32.85 -20.74 -12.63
C ASP A 594 33.56 -19.41 -12.36
N GLY A 595 33.83 -19.07 -11.10
CA GLY A 595 34.56 -17.84 -10.77
C GLY A 595 34.58 -17.55 -9.28
N ASP A 596 35.64 -16.88 -8.83
CA ASP A 596 35.66 -16.32 -7.48
C ASP A 596 34.69 -15.14 -7.44
N LEU A 597 33.63 -15.30 -6.66
CA LEU A 597 32.60 -14.28 -6.47
C LEU A 597 32.88 -13.42 -5.22
N SER A 598 34.02 -13.60 -4.56
CA SER A 598 34.42 -12.73 -3.46
C SER A 598 34.83 -11.36 -4.02
N GLU A 599 34.07 -10.35 -3.60
CA GLU A 599 34.14 -8.91 -3.96
C GLU A 599 33.26 -8.47 -5.13
#